data_AF-A0A7G1IQH2-F1
#
_entry.id   AF-A0A7G1IQH2-F1
#
_cell.length_a   1.000
_cell.length_b   1.000
_cell.length_c   1.000
_cell.angle_alpha   90.00
_cell.angle_beta   90.00
_cell.angle_gamma   90.00
#
_symmetry.space_group_name_H-M   'P 1'
#
loop_
_entity.id
_entity.type
_entity.pdbx_description
1 polymer ?
#
loop_
_entity_poly.entity_id
_entity_poly.type
_entity_poly.pdbx_seq_one_letter_code
_entity_poly.pdbx_strand_id
1 'polypeptide(L)'
;MSANDGNVKYGTANKKETDTSETASEESFTVESYLSCCKETGLSIDDLKHISIGMALDYQTDYVNLRSENKTGSRKATQADFDAF
;
A
#
# COMPACT_ATOMS: atom_id res chain seq x y z
N MET A 1 -11.46 59.10 16.59
CA MET A 1 -11.06 58.43 15.34
C MET A 1 -10.74 56.99 15.68
N SER A 2 -11.40 56.07 14.97
CA SER A 2 -11.37 54.63 15.18
C SER A 2 -10.09 54.02 14.60
N ALA A 3 -9.50 53.03 15.28
CA ALA A 3 -8.60 52.08 14.65
C ALA A 3 -8.98 50.68 15.17
N ASN A 4 -9.66 49.97 14.30
CA ASN A 4 -10.17 48.61 14.45
C ASN A 4 -9.03 47.68 13.99
N ASP A 5 -8.34 47.01 14.91
CA ASP A 5 -7.32 46.01 14.55
C ASP A 5 -7.87 44.61 14.80
N GLY A 6 -8.16 43.95 13.68
CA GLY A 6 -8.89 42.69 13.61
C GLY A 6 -8.09 41.52 14.19
N ASN A 7 -8.71 40.82 15.13
CA ASN A 7 -8.23 39.53 15.62
C ASN A 7 -8.46 38.45 14.54
N VAL A 8 -7.46 38.21 13.70
CA VAL A 8 -7.47 37.11 12.71
C VAL A 8 -7.22 35.80 13.45
N LYS A 9 -8.29 35.02 13.68
CA LYS A 9 -8.18 33.65 14.17
C LYS A 9 -7.66 32.74 13.05
N TYR A 10 -6.42 32.29 13.17
CA TYR A 10 -5.90 31.21 12.35
C TYR A 10 -6.66 29.93 12.68
N GLY A 11 -7.41 29.42 11.70
CA GLY A 11 -8.12 28.14 11.81
C GLY A 11 -7.14 27.01 12.09
N THR A 12 -7.54 26.11 12.98
CA THR A 12 -6.81 24.89 13.35
C THR A 12 -6.43 24.13 12.07
N ALA A 13 -5.13 24.08 11.76
CA ALA A 13 -4.63 23.22 10.70
C ALA A 13 -4.91 21.77 11.11
N ASN A 14 -5.83 21.11 10.41
CA ASN A 14 -6.01 19.67 10.55
C ASN A 14 -4.67 19.01 10.20
N LYS A 15 -3.99 18.46 11.21
CA LYS A 15 -2.80 17.64 10.99
C LYS A 15 -3.25 16.45 10.16
N LYS A 16 -2.67 16.31 8.97
CA LYS A 16 -2.76 15.06 8.20
C LYS A 16 -2.09 13.98 9.05
N GLU A 17 -2.89 13.08 9.61
CA GLU A 17 -2.36 11.91 10.29
C GLU A 17 -1.79 10.98 9.23
N THR A 18 -0.54 10.56 9.43
CA THR A 18 0.10 9.56 8.58
C THR A 18 -0.47 8.21 8.99
N ASP A 19 -1.11 7.50 8.06
CA ASP A 19 -1.58 6.15 8.32
C ASP A 19 -0.36 5.24 8.53
N THR A 20 -0.19 4.73 9.75
CA THR A 20 0.89 3.81 10.12
C THR A 20 0.40 2.37 10.20
N SER A 21 -0.74 2.04 9.59
CA SER A 21 -1.31 0.68 9.62
C SER A 21 -0.51 -0.29 8.76
N GLU A 22 0.28 0.19 7.80
CA GLU A 22 1.08 -0.65 6.92
C GLU A 22 2.31 -1.18 7.63
N THR A 23 2.33 -2.50 7.85
CA THR A 23 3.49 -3.19 8.40
C THR A 23 4.45 -3.47 7.25
N ALA A 24 5.59 -2.79 7.22
CA ALA A 24 6.67 -3.13 6.29
C ALA A 24 7.17 -4.56 6.58
N SER A 25 7.50 -5.33 5.53
CA SER A 25 8.07 -6.66 5.69
C SER A 25 9.36 -6.61 6.50
N GLU A 26 9.54 -7.55 7.44
CA GLU A 26 10.77 -7.70 8.23
C GLU A 26 11.94 -8.26 7.39
N GLU A 27 11.66 -8.71 6.16
CA GLU A 27 12.69 -9.18 5.22
C GLU A 27 13.54 -8.02 4.71
N SER A 28 14.87 -8.21 4.72
CA SER A 28 15.79 -7.25 4.10
C SER A 28 15.51 -7.14 2.60
N PHE A 29 15.34 -5.92 2.11
CA PHE A 29 15.24 -5.67 0.68
C PHE A 29 16.59 -5.97 0.01
N THR A 30 16.68 -7.12 -0.65
CA THR A 30 17.89 -7.60 -1.34
C THR A 30 17.69 -7.56 -2.84
N VAL A 31 18.80 -7.58 -3.58
CA VAL A 31 18.75 -7.63 -5.05
C VAL A 31 18.09 -8.94 -5.50
N GLU A 32 18.38 -10.03 -4.79
CA GLU A 32 17.83 -11.35 -5.04
C GLU A 32 16.31 -11.38 -4.83
N SER A 33 15.80 -10.83 -3.73
CA SER A 33 14.36 -10.79 -3.48
C SER A 33 13.64 -9.91 -4.50
N TYR A 34 14.20 -8.74 -4.84
CA TYR A 34 13.67 -7.89 -5.92
C TYR A 34 13.58 -8.62 -7.27
N LEU A 35 14.67 -9.30 -7.69
CA LEU A 35 14.68 -10.03 -8.97
C LEU A 35 13.75 -11.24 -8.94
N SER A 36 13.59 -11.92 -7.81
CA SER A 36 12.62 -13.01 -7.64
C SER A 36 11.21 -12.51 -7.86
N CYS A 37 10.81 -11.41 -7.21
CA CYS A 37 9.49 -10.81 -7.38
C CYS A 37 9.24 -10.34 -8.82
N CYS A 38 10.24 -9.74 -9.49
CA CYS A 38 10.12 -9.39 -10.91
C CYS A 38 9.81 -10.63 -11.77
N LYS A 39 10.52 -11.74 -11.55
CA LYS A 39 10.31 -12.98 -12.29
C LYS A 39 8.93 -13.59 -12.02
N GLU A 40 8.47 -13.59 -10.78
CA GLU A 40 7.16 -14.12 -10.37
C GLU A 40 5.98 -13.31 -10.93
N THR A 41 6.19 -12.00 -11.14
CA THR A 41 5.22 -11.10 -11.77
C THR A 41 5.28 -11.12 -13.29
N GLY A 42 6.22 -11.87 -13.87
CA GLY A 42 6.37 -12.09 -15.31
C GLY A 42 7.24 -11.06 -16.03
N LEU A 43 7.95 -10.20 -15.30
CA LEU A 43 8.93 -9.29 -15.89
C LEU A 43 10.16 -10.08 -16.37
N SER A 44 10.50 -9.91 -17.64
CA SER A 44 11.73 -10.46 -18.20
C SER A 44 12.92 -9.56 -17.87
N ILE A 45 14.12 -10.11 -18.01
CA ILE A 45 15.35 -9.33 -17.89
C ILE A 45 15.47 -8.24 -18.96
N ASP A 46 14.77 -8.39 -20.09
CA ASP A 46 14.75 -7.39 -21.15
C ASP A 46 13.86 -6.21 -20.75
N ASP A 47 12.67 -6.47 -20.20
CA ASP A 47 11.78 -5.44 -19.66
C ASP A 47 12.48 -4.60 -18.58
N LEU A 48 13.21 -5.27 -17.68
CA LEU A 48 13.99 -4.65 -16.60
C LEU A 48 15.08 -3.69 -17.09
N LYS A 49 15.58 -3.84 -18.33
CA LYS A 49 16.54 -2.89 -18.93
C LYS A 49 15.86 -1.63 -19.46
N HIS A 50 14.56 -1.70 -19.72
CA HIS A 50 13.79 -0.64 -20.36
C HIS A 50 12.91 0.15 -19.37
N ILE A 51 12.69 -0.39 -18.17
CA ILE A 51 11.92 0.27 -17.11
C ILE A 51 12.81 0.72 -15.96
N SER A 52 12.38 1.76 -15.25
CA SER A 52 13.05 2.17 -14.02
C SER A 52 12.68 1.25 -12.85
N ILE A 53 13.50 1.28 -11.80
CA ILE A 53 13.22 0.55 -10.55
C ILE A 53 11.83 0.89 -9.98
N GLY A 54 11.41 2.15 -10.06
CA GLY A 54 10.08 2.58 -9.61
C GLY A 54 8.96 1.90 -10.38
N MET A 55 9.06 1.86 -11.72
CA MET A 55 8.05 1.22 -12.56
C MET A 55 7.96 -0.30 -12.33
N ALA A 56 9.09 -0.95 -12.05
CA ALA A 56 9.10 -2.37 -11.72
C ALA A 56 8.42 -2.65 -10.36
N LEU A 57 8.60 -1.77 -9.37
CA LEU A 57 7.94 -1.87 -8.06
C LEU A 57 6.44 -1.59 -8.15
N ASP A 58 6.05 -0.58 -8.94
CA ASP A 58 4.63 -0.28 -9.21
C ASP A 58 3.95 -1.48 -9.89
N TYR A 59 4.58 -2.04 -10.93
CA TYR A 59 4.08 -3.24 -11.61
C TYR A 59 3.91 -4.44 -10.66
N GLN A 60 4.87 -4.68 -9.76
CA GLN A 60 4.78 -5.74 -8.77
C GLN A 60 3.58 -5.52 -7.82
N THR A 61 3.38 -4.29 -7.37
CA THR A 61 2.26 -3.89 -6.50
C THR A 61 0.92 -4.13 -7.19
N ASP A 62 0.78 -3.67 -8.43
CA ASP A 62 -0.44 -3.83 -9.23
C ASP A 62 -0.74 -5.31 -9.49
N TYR A 63 0.28 -6.11 -9.79
CA TYR A 63 0.14 -7.56 -10.00
C TYR A 63 -0.38 -8.27 -8.75
N VAL A 64 0.13 -7.90 -7.57
CA VAL A 64 -0.34 -8.45 -6.30
C VAL A 64 -1.77 -8.01 -6.03
N ASN A 65 -2.11 -6.74 -6.22
CA ASN A 65 -3.46 -6.22 -5.99
C ASN A 65 -4.50 -6.96 -6.86
N LEU A 66 -4.25 -7.05 -8.18
CA LEU A 66 -5.14 -7.72 -9.12
C LEU A 66 -5.39 -9.21 -8.77
N ARG A 67 -4.39 -9.89 -8.21
CA ARG A 67 -4.49 -11.30 -7.81
C ARG A 67 -4.98 -11.50 -6.37
N SER A 68 -4.85 -10.50 -5.51
CA SER A 68 -5.27 -10.56 -4.12
C SER A 68 -6.74 -10.20 -3.93
N GLU A 69 -7.31 -9.40 -4.84
CA GLU A 69 -8.75 -9.12 -4.91
C GLU A 69 -9.61 -10.41 -5.02
N ASN A 70 -9.02 -11.51 -5.53
CA ASN A 70 -9.69 -12.81 -5.61
C ASN A 70 -9.45 -13.73 -4.39
N LYS A 71 -8.66 -13.31 -3.40
CA LYS A 71 -8.21 -14.16 -2.27
C LYS A 71 -8.79 -13.79 -0.91
N THR A 72 -9.54 -12.70 -0.80
CA THR A 72 -10.35 -12.45 0.41
C THR A 72 -11.57 -13.35 0.36
N GLY A 73 -11.39 -14.59 0.83
CA GLY A 73 -12.45 -15.55 1.09
C GLY A 73 -13.33 -15.10 2.26
N SER A 74 -14.03 -13.98 2.09
CA SER A 74 -15.17 -13.64 2.92
C SER A 74 -16.28 -14.63 2.56
N ARG A 75 -16.31 -15.76 3.26
CA ARG A 75 -17.45 -16.67 3.22
C ARG A 75 -18.47 -16.22 4.26
N LYS A 76 -19.75 -16.36 3.95
CA LYS A 76 -20.78 -16.21 4.98
C LYS A 76 -20.46 -17.15 6.15
N ALA A 77 -20.52 -16.62 7.36
CA ALA A 77 -20.51 -17.43 8.56
C ALA A 77 -21.69 -18.42 8.50
N THR A 78 -21.41 -19.66 8.86
CA THR A 78 -22.37 -20.75 8.92
C THR A 78 -22.68 -21.08 10.37
N GLN A 79 -23.75 -21.83 10.62
CA GLN A 79 -24.11 -22.28 11.97
C GLN A 79 -22.94 -23.01 12.66
N ALA A 80 -22.14 -23.77 11.91
CA ALA A 80 -20.96 -24.47 12.44
C ALA A 80 -19.88 -23.52 13.00
N ASP A 81 -19.82 -22.27 12.55
CA ASP A 81 -18.90 -21.27 13.10
C ASP A 81 -19.39 -20.76 14.46
N PHE A 82 -20.70 -20.76 14.69
CA PHE A 82 -21.29 -20.44 16.00
C PHE A 82 -21.15 -21.61 16.98
N ASP A 83 -21.26 -22.85 16.49
CA ASP A 83 -21.15 -24.05 17.32
C ASP A 83 -19.69 -24.36 17.76
N ALA A 84 -18.71 -23.67 17.18
CA ALA A 84 -17.28 -23.82 17.46
C ALA A 84 -16.71 -22.78 18.46
N PHE A 85 -17.55 -21.87 18.97
CA PHE A 85 -17.24 -20.95 20.09
C PHE A 85 -17.55 -21.60 21.44
#